data_AF-A0A2D8MID9-F1
#
_entry.id   AF-A0A2D8MID9-F1
#
_cell.length_a   1.000
_cell.length_b   1.000
_cell.length_c   1.000
_cell.angle_alpha   90.00
_cell.angle_beta   90.00
_cell.angle_gamma   90.00
#
_symmetry.space_group_name_H-M   'P 1'
#
loop_
_entity.id
_entity.type
_entity.pdbx_description
1 polymer ?
#
loop_
_entity_poly.entity_id
_entity_poly.type
_entity_poly.pdbx_seq_one_letter_code
_entity_poly.pdbx_strand_id
1 'polypeptide(L)'
;MTHQFENGAEVVAAVKAAARSKGLPVLRFIAPLSASPHRWLRDVAQASHPREVTLARVRALLDGEPLPPRQDYTRSHQYVGRTAARGMVRPVDLPDDFQPVDRDPCFKCGVRGDIGCRHRPRASEGQI
;
A
#
# COMPACT_ATOMS: atom_id res chain seq x y z
N MET A 1 5.04 -6.87 19.38
CA MET A 1 5.99 -7.84 18.77
C MET A 1 6.44 -7.23 17.45
N THR A 2 7.74 -7.12 17.16
CA THR A 2 8.17 -6.47 15.92
C THR A 2 7.97 -7.43 14.75
N HIS A 3 6.89 -7.27 13.99
CA HIS A 3 6.64 -8.10 12.80
C HIS A 3 7.57 -7.66 11.65
N GLN A 4 8.63 -8.43 11.40
CA GLN A 4 9.43 -8.32 10.17
C GLN A 4 8.79 -9.14 9.06
N PHE A 5 8.72 -8.54 7.86
CA PHE A 5 8.15 -9.15 6.66
C PHE A 5 9.12 -8.93 5.51
N GLU A 6 9.57 -10.00 4.88
CA GLU A 6 10.50 -9.94 3.75
C GLU A 6 9.74 -9.78 2.42
N ASN A 7 8.53 -10.31 2.35
CA ASN A 7 7.70 -10.30 1.15
C ASN A 7 6.20 -10.25 1.48
N GLY A 8 5.38 -10.02 0.45
CA GLY A 8 3.94 -9.92 0.61
C GLY A 8 3.22 -11.24 0.90
N ALA A 9 3.82 -12.39 0.59
CA ALA A 9 3.24 -13.69 0.96
C ALA A 9 3.28 -13.89 2.49
N GLU A 10 4.36 -13.51 3.15
CA GLU A 10 4.48 -13.50 4.61
C GLU A 10 3.49 -12.55 5.27
N VAL A 11 3.30 -11.35 4.70
CA VAL A 11 2.28 -10.40 5.14
C VAL A 11 0.89 -11.05 5.13
N VAL A 12 0.53 -11.71 4.03
CA VAL A 12 -0.77 -12.39 3.91
C VAL A 12 -0.89 -13.56 4.88
N ALA A 13 0.18 -14.33 5.09
CA ALA A 13 0.20 -15.44 6.04
C ALA A 13 -0.03 -14.95 7.48
N ALA A 14 0.67 -13.89 7.90
CA ALA A 14 0.51 -13.29 9.23
C ALA A 14 -0.89 -12.73 9.46
N VAL A 15 -1.46 -12.04 8.47
CA VAL A 15 -2.83 -11.53 8.51
C VAL A 15 -3.84 -12.66 8.65
N LYS A 16 -3.69 -13.76 7.89
CA LYS A 16 -4.56 -14.93 8.00
C LYS A 16 -4.47 -15.59 9.38
N ALA A 17 -3.26 -15.71 9.93
CA ALA A 17 -3.03 -16.27 11.26
C ALA A 17 -3.70 -15.40 12.35
N ALA A 18 -3.54 -14.08 12.27
CA ALA A 18 -4.16 -13.14 13.20
C ALA A 18 -5.70 -13.10 13.09
N ALA A 19 -6.24 -13.17 11.87
CA ALA A 19 -7.69 -13.29 11.68
C ALA A 19 -8.23 -14.58 12.33
N ARG A 20 -7.52 -15.70 12.14
CA ARG A 20 -7.87 -16.99 12.73
C ARG A 20 -7.80 -16.96 14.27
N SER A 21 -6.75 -16.39 14.86
CA SER A 21 -6.63 -16.29 16.31
C SER A 21 -7.71 -15.42 16.94
N LYS A 22 -8.19 -14.39 16.22
CA LYS A 22 -9.30 -13.53 16.63
C LYS A 22 -10.69 -14.11 16.28
N GLY A 23 -10.76 -15.27 15.63
CA GLY A 23 -12.04 -15.88 15.20
C GLY A 23 -12.80 -15.05 14.15
N LEU A 24 -12.10 -14.20 13.40
CA LEU A 24 -12.70 -13.30 12.42
C LEU A 24 -12.48 -13.81 10.98
N PRO A 25 -13.45 -13.61 10.07
CA PRO A 25 -13.20 -13.78 8.64
C PRO A 25 -12.08 -12.85 8.18
N VAL A 26 -11.11 -13.38 7.42
CA VAL A 26 -9.94 -12.62 6.95
C VAL A 26 -10.32 -11.31 6.27
N LEU A 27 -11.36 -11.31 5.44
CA LEU A 27 -11.83 -10.11 4.74
C LEU A 27 -12.36 -9.03 5.69
N ARG A 28 -13.04 -9.44 6.77
CA ARG A 28 -13.52 -8.53 7.80
C ARG A 28 -12.36 -7.98 8.62
N PHE A 29 -11.36 -8.82 8.91
CA PHE A 29 -10.17 -8.43 9.63
C PHE A 29 -9.35 -7.36 8.88
N ILE A 30 -9.22 -7.46 7.56
CA ILE A 30 -8.45 -6.51 6.75
C ILE A 30 -9.26 -5.34 6.19
N ALA A 31 -10.57 -5.29 6.37
CA ALA A 31 -11.43 -4.22 5.86
C ALA A 31 -10.93 -2.80 6.24
N PRO A 32 -10.35 -2.57 7.44
CA PRO A 32 -9.76 -1.27 7.77
C PRO A 32 -8.57 -0.87 6.86
N LEU A 33 -7.80 -1.82 6.34
CA LEU A 33 -6.62 -1.54 5.50
C LEU A 33 -7.02 -1.00 4.13
N SER A 34 -8.08 -1.53 3.53
CA SER A 34 -8.46 -1.25 2.15
C SER A 34 -9.98 -1.31 1.95
N ALA A 35 -10.50 -0.36 1.18
CA ALA A 35 -11.89 -0.39 0.71
C ALA A 35 -12.17 -1.57 -0.26
N SER A 36 -11.14 -2.25 -0.76
CA SER A 36 -11.26 -3.44 -1.60
C SER A 36 -10.40 -4.59 -1.07
N PRO A 37 -10.87 -5.31 -0.03
CA PRO A 37 -10.12 -6.36 0.67
C PRO A 37 -9.60 -7.48 -0.23
N HIS A 38 -10.43 -7.99 -1.15
CA HIS A 38 -10.04 -9.05 -2.08
C HIS A 38 -8.87 -8.66 -2.98
N ARG A 39 -9.00 -7.47 -3.60
CA ARG A 39 -7.96 -6.94 -4.49
C ARG A 39 -6.67 -6.67 -3.70
N TRP A 40 -6.80 -6.11 -2.50
CA TRP A 40 -5.66 -5.85 -1.64
C TRP A 40 -4.89 -7.13 -1.30
N LEU A 41 -5.57 -8.22 -0.92
CA LEU A 41 -4.91 -9.50 -0.66
C LEU A 41 -4.15 -10.02 -1.87
N ARG A 42 -4.75 -9.96 -3.06
CA ARG A 42 -4.11 -10.40 -4.30
C ARG A 42 -2.87 -9.57 -4.60
N ASP A 43 -3.02 -8.24 -4.56
CA ASP A 43 -1.94 -7.32 -4.93
C ASP A 43 -0.78 -7.39 -3.91
N VAL A 44 -1.07 -7.56 -2.61
CA VAL A 44 -0.04 -7.77 -1.59
C VAL A 44 0.61 -9.14 -1.72
N ALA A 45 -0.15 -10.22 -1.95
CA ALA A 45 0.43 -11.56 -2.14
C ALA A 45 1.46 -11.62 -3.29
N GLN A 46 1.31 -10.76 -4.30
CA GLN A 46 2.22 -10.64 -5.44
C GLN A 46 3.38 -9.66 -5.21
N ALA A 47 3.37 -8.91 -4.12
CA ALA A 47 4.39 -7.92 -3.83
C ALA A 47 5.66 -8.59 -3.28
N SER A 48 6.71 -8.68 -4.11
CA SER A 48 8.02 -9.18 -3.64
C SER A 48 8.69 -8.23 -2.65
N HIS A 49 8.45 -6.93 -2.77
CA HIS A 49 9.01 -5.89 -1.89
C HIS A 49 7.90 -4.91 -1.49
N PRO A 50 7.11 -5.23 -0.45
CA PRO A 50 6.06 -4.33 0.03
C PRO A 50 6.64 -2.98 0.49
N ARG A 51 5.92 -1.88 0.25
CA ARG A 51 6.29 -0.56 0.76
C ARG A 51 6.14 -0.49 2.27
N GLU A 52 6.97 0.34 2.92
CA GLU A 52 7.02 0.47 4.37
C GLU A 52 5.69 0.96 4.92
N VAL A 53 5.03 1.85 4.20
CA VAL A 53 3.69 2.35 4.55
C VAL A 53 2.67 1.22 4.61
N THR A 54 2.73 0.28 3.65
CA THR A 54 1.87 -0.91 3.66
C THR A 54 2.21 -1.79 4.86
N LEU A 55 3.50 -2.01 5.13
CA LEU A 55 3.95 -2.81 6.28
C LEU A 55 3.56 -2.17 7.62
N ALA A 56 3.71 -0.86 7.79
CA ALA A 56 3.36 -0.11 8.99
C ALA A 56 1.86 -0.21 9.30
N ARG A 57 1.00 -0.08 8.27
CA ARG A 57 -0.44 -0.25 8.44
C ARG A 57 -0.81 -1.69 8.78
N VAL A 58 -0.13 -2.67 8.20
CA VAL A 58 -0.33 -4.09 8.58
C VAL A 58 0.10 -4.33 10.02
N ARG A 59 1.27 -3.84 10.45
CA ARG A 59 1.73 -3.96 11.84
C ARG A 59 0.72 -3.37 12.82
N ALA A 60 0.28 -2.14 12.56
CA ALA A 60 -0.76 -1.50 13.38
C ALA A 60 -2.04 -2.35 13.46
N LEU A 61 -2.51 -2.94 12.35
CA LEU A 61 -3.66 -3.85 12.37
C LEU A 61 -3.44 -5.09 13.25
N LEU A 62 -2.25 -5.69 13.16
CA LEU A 62 -1.90 -6.91 13.89
C LEU A 62 -1.79 -6.63 15.39
N ASP A 63 -1.10 -5.55 15.76
CA ASP A 63 -0.92 -5.09 17.13
C ASP A 63 -2.22 -4.53 17.74
N GLY A 64 -3.23 -4.21 16.92
CA GLY A 64 -4.50 -3.62 17.37
C GLY A 64 -4.41 -2.11 17.63
N GLU A 65 -3.36 -1.49 17.12
CA GLU A 65 -3.11 -0.06 17.21
C GLU A 65 -3.93 0.73 16.18
N PRO A 66 -4.14 2.03 16.41
CA PRO A 66 -4.73 2.92 15.41
C PRO A 66 -3.98 2.83 14.09
N LEU A 67 -4.73 2.69 12.99
CA LEU A 67 -4.13 2.60 11.67
C LEU A 67 -3.54 3.95 11.26
N PRO A 68 -2.29 3.98 10.77
CA PRO A 68 -1.75 5.18 10.15
C PRO A 68 -2.67 5.64 9.01
N PRO A 69 -2.74 6.97 8.79
CA PRO A 69 -3.58 7.54 7.74
C PRO A 69 -3.24 6.91 6.39
N ARG A 70 -4.26 6.82 5.53
CA ARG A 70 -4.02 6.49 4.13
C ARG A 70 -3.22 7.62 3.52
N GLN A 71 -2.16 7.30 2.79
CA GLN A 71 -1.41 8.31 2.06
C GLN A 71 -2.32 9.02 1.05
N ASP A 72 -2.23 10.34 1.02
CA ASP A 72 -2.88 11.13 -0.02
C ASP A 72 -2.18 10.89 -1.36
N TYR A 73 -2.99 10.80 -2.41
CA TYR A 73 -2.52 10.43 -3.74
C TYR A 73 -2.58 11.64 -4.65
N THR A 74 -1.44 12.04 -5.21
CA THR A 74 -1.45 12.89 -6.40
C THR A 74 -1.83 12.03 -7.60
N ARG A 75 -2.92 12.38 -8.27
CA ARG A 75 -3.36 11.69 -9.48
C ARG A 75 -2.30 11.93 -10.56
N SER A 76 -1.55 10.89 -10.93
CA SER A 76 -0.61 10.96 -12.05
C SER A 76 -1.38 11.31 -13.32
N HIS A 77 -1.06 12.45 -13.94
CA HIS A 77 -1.59 12.87 -15.24
C HIS A 77 -0.98 12.05 -16.41
N GLN A 78 -0.19 11.00 -16.14
CA GLN A 78 0.51 10.25 -17.19
C GLN A 78 -0.39 9.30 -18.00
N TYR A 79 -1.69 9.22 -17.70
CA TYR A 79 -2.65 8.61 -18.63
C TYR A 79 -2.97 9.61 -19.76
N VAL A 80 -2.08 9.65 -20.75
CA VAL A 80 -2.26 10.39 -22.01
C VAL A 80 -3.40 9.74 -22.80
N GLY A 81 -4.63 10.08 -22.44
CA GLY A 81 -5.79 9.44 -23.06
C GLY A 81 -7.16 9.81 -22.48
N ARG A 82 -7.30 10.94 -21.78
CA ARG A 82 -8.58 11.66 -21.69
C ARG A 82 -8.40 13.00 -21.01
N THR A 83 -8.81 14.04 -21.72
CA THR A 83 -8.91 15.42 -21.27
C THR A 83 -9.60 15.48 -19.90
N ALA A 84 -8.87 15.91 -18.87
CA ALA A 84 -9.47 16.39 -17.63
C ALA A 84 -8.87 17.77 -17.35
N ALA A 85 -9.59 18.79 -17.81
CA ALA A 85 -9.36 20.17 -17.44
C ALA A 85 -9.82 20.42 -15.99
N ARG A 86 -9.13 21.38 -15.36
CA ARG A 86 -9.46 22.20 -14.18
C ARG A 86 -9.36 21.57 -12.79
N GLY A 87 -8.51 22.21 -12.00
CA GLY A 87 -8.62 22.25 -10.54
C GLY A 87 -7.26 22.29 -9.88
N MET A 88 -6.65 23.48 -9.80
CA MET A 88 -5.48 23.70 -8.94
C MET A 88 -5.81 23.25 -7.52
N VAL A 89 -5.03 22.31 -6.98
CA VAL A 89 -4.90 22.11 -5.53
C VAL A 89 -3.45 22.43 -5.20
N ARG A 90 -3.26 23.43 -4.34
CA ARG A 90 -1.95 23.90 -3.87
C ARG A 90 -1.22 22.77 -3.12
N PRO A 91 0.11 22.66 -3.21
CA PRO A 91 0.85 21.77 -2.32
C PRO A 91 0.69 22.29 -0.90
N VAL A 92 0.16 21.45 -0.02
CA VAL A 92 0.32 21.60 1.43
C VAL A 92 1.71 21.02 1.74
N ASP A 93 2.55 21.76 2.46
CA ASP A 93 3.83 21.27 2.97
C ASP A 93 3.58 20.08 3.91
N LEU A 94 3.58 18.88 3.33
CA LEU A 94 3.57 17.60 4.05
C LEU A 94 5.03 17.21 4.35
N PRO A 95 5.32 16.65 5.53
CA PRO A 95 6.66 16.16 5.86
C PRO A 95 7.15 15.15 4.81
N ASP A 96 8.45 15.20 4.50
CA ASP A 96 9.12 14.49 3.38
C ASP A 96 8.89 12.97 3.37
N ASP A 97 8.54 12.39 4.51
CA ASP A 97 8.25 10.96 4.67
C ASP A 97 6.95 10.49 3.96
N PHE A 98 6.12 11.41 3.47
CA PHE A 98 4.81 11.13 2.86
C PHE A 98 4.69 11.66 1.44
N GLN A 99 5.72 11.49 0.61
CA GLN A 99 5.63 11.85 -0.81
C GLN A 99 4.45 11.12 -1.49
N PRO A 100 3.67 11.82 -2.34
CA PRO A 100 2.52 11.24 -3.02
C PRO A 100 2.94 10.04 -3.88
N VAL A 101 2.27 8.90 -3.68
CA VAL A 101 2.63 7.65 -4.34
C VAL A 101 1.73 7.40 -5.55
N ASP A 102 2.35 7.18 -6.71
CA ASP A 102 1.63 6.78 -7.92
C ASP A 102 0.91 5.44 -7.71
N ARG A 103 -0.38 5.38 -8.07
CA ARG A 103 -1.23 4.19 -7.98
C ARG A 103 -1.25 3.37 -9.26
N ASP A 104 -0.63 3.85 -10.33
CA ASP A 104 -0.65 3.11 -11.59
C ASP A 104 -0.08 1.70 -11.36
N PRO A 105 -0.81 0.67 -11.80
CA PRO A 105 -0.34 -0.69 -11.69
C PRO A 105 0.96 -0.80 -12.49
N CYS A 106 1.95 -1.47 -11.91
CA CYS A 106 3.19 -1.73 -12.60
C CYS A 106 2.91 -2.47 -13.91
N PHE A 107 3.38 -1.92 -15.03
CA PHE A 107 3.18 -2.53 -16.34
C PHE A 107 3.74 -3.97 -16.45
N LYS A 108 4.79 -4.29 -15.67
CA LYS A 108 5.42 -5.62 -15.68
C LYS A 108 4.72 -6.66 -14.81
N CYS A 109 4.06 -6.27 -13.71
CA CYS A 109 3.52 -7.22 -12.73
C CYS A 109 2.11 -6.93 -12.24
N GLY A 110 1.47 -5.85 -12.70
CA GLY A 110 0.10 -5.47 -12.34
C GLY A 110 -0.10 -4.97 -10.90
N VAL A 111 0.90 -5.11 -10.02
CA VAL A 111 0.83 -4.65 -8.63
C VAL A 111 0.73 -3.12 -8.59
N ARG A 112 -0.18 -2.61 -7.76
CA ARG A 112 -0.39 -1.17 -7.59
C ARG A 112 0.84 -0.49 -6.99
N GLY A 113 1.18 0.68 -7.50
CA GLY A 113 2.38 1.41 -7.06
C GLY A 113 2.40 1.75 -5.57
N ASP A 114 1.25 1.94 -4.92
CA ASP A 114 1.14 2.17 -3.46
C ASP A 114 1.41 0.93 -2.59
N ILE A 115 1.36 -0.27 -3.17
CA ILE A 115 1.70 -1.52 -2.49
C ILE A 115 3.20 -1.81 -2.61
N GLY A 116 3.80 -1.47 -3.75
CA GLY A 116 5.22 -1.70 -4.05
C GLY A 116 5.46 -2.98 -4.84
N CYS A 117 6.43 -2.93 -5.74
CA CYS A 117 6.86 -4.08 -6.52
C CYS A 117 8.34 -3.95 -6.89
N ARG A 118 9.00 -5.05 -7.25
CA ARG A 118 10.42 -5.06 -7.65
C ARG A 118 10.72 -4.14 -8.85
N HIS A 119 9.74 -3.90 -9.72
CA HIS A 119 9.92 -3.16 -10.97
C HIS A 119 9.82 -1.64 -10.82
N ARG A 120 9.34 -1.16 -9.67
CA ARG A 120 9.30 0.27 -9.32
C ARG A 120 10.02 0.43 -7.98
N PRO A 121 11.36 0.60 -7.99
CA PRO A 121 12.13 0.84 -6.78
C PRO A 121 11.61 2.09 -6.05
N ARG A 122 11.86 2.18 -4.74
CA ARG A 122 11.39 3.32 -3.95
C ARG A 122 12.05 4.60 -4.50
N ALA A 123 11.33 5.72 -4.49
CA ALA A 123 11.82 6.99 -5.00
C ALA A 123 13.12 7.49 -4.33
N SER A 124 13.50 6.89 -3.20
CA SER A 124 14.75 7.16 -2.47
C SER A 124 16.00 6.42 -2.99
N GLU A 125 15.91 5.58 -4.03
CA GLU A 125 17.06 4.84 -4.58
C GLU A 125 17.65 5.45 -5.88
N GLY A 126 17.35 6.71 -6.18
CA GLY A 126 17.68 7.34 -7.48
C GLY A 126 18.20 8.77 -7.44
N GLN A 127 18.80 9.22 -6.34
CA GLN A 127 19.64 10.43 -6.34
C GLN A 127 21.10 10.03 -6.07
N ILE A 128 21.85 9.88 -7.15
CA ILE A 128 23.29 10.13 -7.20
C ILE A 128 23.49 11.22 -8.25
#